data_AF-A0A6F9DIY2-F1
#
_entry.id   AF-A0A6F9DIY2-F1
#
_cell.length_a   1.000
_cell.length_b   1.000
_cell.length_c   1.000
_cell.angle_alpha   90.00
_cell.angle_beta   90.00
_cell.angle_gamma   90.00
#
_symmetry.space_group_name_H-M   'P 1'
#
loop_
_entity.id
_entity.type
_entity.pdbx_description
1 polymer ?
#
loop_
_entity_poly.entity_id
_entity_poly.type
_entity_poly.pdbx_seq_one_letter_code
_entity_poly.pdbx_strand_id
1 'polypeptide(L)'
;MLHCGRWTMIESDQFSGLTTVPTSSISWEEGEDGYIPDGAVVGGKTLTEETTYIGRTRLVENRNELTPGVIIPSEKCLLVPYGTGVRSASKYEVLVGSNHDYLQWIPCHGGNVPNNSVIGGMDCSYLEPLYIGRTMGSLEQGRTWRGRRLELSDRLGNTQIPGKVHQTHKCLYVPFMEKEYLFRHYEVLAFKESPASLKALSKHSIRQGLSQNYPHEFAEQDCEVQMKLIDQLQLPEKLKEYCKLDFMQH
;
A
#
# COMPACT_ATOMS: atom_id res chain seq x y z
N MET A 1 -30.19 24.83 1.93
CA MET A 1 -28.80 25.35 1.81
C MET A 1 -28.17 25.30 3.19
N LEU A 2 -27.45 24.23 3.50
CA LEU A 2 -26.63 24.15 4.70
C LEU A 2 -25.17 24.16 4.25
N HIS A 3 -24.41 25.03 4.91
CA HIS A 3 -23.14 25.54 4.46
C HIS A 3 -22.05 24.47 4.37
N CYS A 4 -21.26 24.61 3.31
CA CYS A 4 -19.97 23.98 3.08
C CYS A 4 -19.04 24.25 4.27
N GLY A 5 -18.88 23.26 5.14
CA GLY A 5 -17.88 23.24 6.20
C GLY A 5 -16.54 22.80 5.64
N ARG A 6 -15.72 23.79 5.26
CA ARG A 6 -14.31 23.68 4.90
C ARG A 6 -13.52 23.05 6.06
N TRP A 7 -13.15 21.77 5.95
CA TRP A 7 -12.21 21.13 6.90
C TRP A 7 -11.22 20.22 6.18
N THR A 8 -10.01 20.78 6.03
CA THR A 8 -8.66 20.20 6.01
C THR A 8 -8.49 18.79 5.44
N MET A 9 -7.88 18.77 4.26
CA MET A 9 -7.10 17.68 3.68
C MET A 9 -6.44 16.82 4.76
N ILE A 10 -6.79 15.54 4.84
CA ILE A 10 -5.91 14.56 5.45
C ILE A 10 -4.80 14.34 4.42
N GLU A 11 -3.74 15.13 4.54
CA GLU A 11 -2.53 15.06 3.72
C GLU A 11 -1.94 13.64 3.78
N SER A 12 -1.31 13.23 2.69
CA SER A 12 -0.52 12.00 2.54
C SER A 12 0.44 11.74 3.70
N ASP A 13 0.82 12.79 4.43
CA ASP A 13 1.81 12.78 5.50
C ASP A 13 1.36 12.03 6.76
N GLN A 14 0.06 11.84 7.00
CA GLN A 14 -0.39 11.01 8.14
C GLN A 14 -0.17 9.50 7.89
N PHE A 15 0.05 9.07 6.65
CA PHE A 15 0.39 7.69 6.29
C PHE A 15 1.89 7.42 6.37
N SER A 16 2.72 8.46 6.43
CA SER A 16 4.17 8.34 6.58
C SER A 16 4.56 7.65 7.90
N GLY A 17 3.68 7.71 8.91
CA GLY A 17 3.82 7.14 10.26
C GLY A 17 3.56 5.64 10.37
N LEU A 18 2.69 5.07 9.52
CA LEU A 18 2.21 3.69 9.64
C LEU A 18 3.00 2.69 8.80
N THR A 19 3.73 3.17 7.81
CA THR A 19 4.62 2.34 7.00
C THR A 19 6.01 2.33 7.66
N THR A 20 6.43 1.19 8.21
CA THR A 20 7.77 0.96 8.80
C THR A 20 8.89 0.93 7.76
N VAL A 21 8.55 1.15 6.49
CA VAL A 21 9.37 0.98 5.28
C VAL A 21 9.81 2.34 4.73
N PRO A 22 10.99 2.40 4.09
CA PRO A 22 11.54 3.63 3.53
C PRO A 22 10.61 4.17 2.46
N THR A 23 9.84 5.19 2.84
CA THR A 23 8.94 5.95 1.96
C THR A 23 9.65 6.57 0.76
N SER A 24 10.98 6.56 0.69
CA SER A 24 11.74 6.98 -0.50
C SER A 24 11.76 5.97 -1.65
N SER A 25 11.28 4.73 -1.43
CA SER A 25 11.35 3.66 -2.45
C SER A 25 10.04 3.43 -3.20
N ILE A 26 8.92 3.91 -2.63
CA ILE A 26 7.60 3.87 -3.25
C ILE A 26 6.88 5.20 -3.05
N SER A 27 6.05 5.58 -4.00
CA SER A 27 5.20 6.77 -3.95
C SER A 27 3.80 6.45 -4.45
N TRP A 28 2.84 7.31 -4.10
CA TRP A 28 1.51 7.29 -4.66
C TRP A 28 1.37 8.51 -5.58
N GLU A 29 1.13 8.27 -6.85
CA GLU A 29 1.04 9.32 -7.87
C GLU A 29 -0.39 9.44 -8.39
N GLU A 30 -0.84 10.66 -8.64
CA GLU A 30 -2.18 10.89 -9.19
C GLU A 30 -2.29 10.30 -10.60
N GLY A 31 -3.40 9.61 -10.86
CA GLY A 31 -3.73 9.05 -12.17
C GLY A 31 -5.22 9.17 -12.45
N GLU A 32 -5.56 9.25 -13.74
CA GLU A 32 -6.95 9.27 -14.19
C GLU A 32 -7.13 8.60 -15.54
N ASP A 33 -8.35 8.12 -15.80
CA ASP A 33 -8.82 7.63 -17.10
C ASP A 33 -7.90 6.60 -17.80
N GLY A 34 -7.27 5.72 -17.00
CA GLY A 34 -6.37 4.66 -17.48
C GLY A 34 -4.91 5.07 -17.59
N TYR A 35 -4.55 6.31 -17.21
CA TYR A 35 -3.16 6.75 -17.12
C TYR A 35 -2.39 5.92 -16.10
N ILE A 36 -1.18 5.48 -16.50
CA ILE A 36 -0.24 4.72 -15.68
C ILE A 36 1.13 5.42 -15.77
N PRO A 37 1.67 5.95 -14.66
CA PRO A 37 2.99 6.56 -14.63
C PRO A 37 4.13 5.53 -14.79
N ASP A 38 5.30 6.02 -15.18
CA ASP A 38 6.53 5.22 -15.26
C ASP A 38 6.89 4.66 -13.88
N GLY A 39 7.30 3.39 -13.84
CA GLY A 39 7.62 2.71 -12.58
C GLY A 39 6.40 2.26 -11.76
N ALA A 40 5.18 2.33 -12.31
CA ALA A 40 3.99 1.77 -11.68
C ALA A 40 4.18 0.28 -11.33
N VAL A 41 3.77 -0.09 -10.12
CA VAL A 41 3.92 -1.46 -9.61
C VAL A 41 2.85 -2.37 -10.22
N VAL A 42 3.30 -3.42 -10.91
CA VAL A 42 2.43 -4.43 -11.50
C VAL A 42 1.75 -5.25 -10.41
N GLY A 43 0.43 -5.25 -10.42
CA GLY A 43 -0.40 -6.02 -9.50
C GLY A 43 -0.58 -7.48 -9.94
N GLY A 44 -0.68 -7.68 -11.24
CA GLY A 44 -0.90 -8.98 -11.85
C GLY A 44 -1.47 -8.85 -13.25
N LYS A 45 -2.32 -9.78 -13.65
CA LYS A 45 -2.94 -9.78 -14.98
C LYS A 45 -4.41 -10.20 -14.92
N THR A 46 -5.21 -9.64 -15.84
CA THR A 46 -6.59 -10.06 -16.07
C THR A 46 -6.64 -11.41 -16.81
N LEU A 47 -7.85 -11.94 -17.00
CA LEU A 47 -8.08 -13.17 -17.76
C LEU A 47 -7.71 -13.05 -19.24
N THR A 48 -7.71 -11.82 -19.75
CA THR A 48 -7.35 -11.48 -21.13
C THR A 48 -5.86 -11.18 -21.28
N GLU A 49 -5.04 -11.54 -20.27
CA GLU A 49 -3.59 -11.28 -20.21
C GLU A 49 -3.21 -9.79 -20.20
N GLU A 50 -4.17 -8.90 -19.90
CA GLU A 50 -3.88 -7.48 -19.71
C GLU A 50 -3.15 -7.27 -18.37
N THR A 51 -2.04 -6.54 -18.40
CA THR A 51 -1.33 -6.11 -17.19
C THR A 51 -2.19 -5.17 -16.38
N THR A 52 -2.31 -5.48 -15.09
CA THR A 52 -3.02 -4.63 -14.13
C THR A 52 -2.06 -4.02 -13.12
N TYR A 53 -2.45 -2.86 -12.60
CA TYR A 53 -1.62 -2.08 -11.68
C TYR A 53 -2.33 -1.89 -10.35
N ILE A 54 -1.56 -1.51 -9.34
CA ILE A 54 -2.09 -1.25 -8.01
C ILE A 54 -2.47 0.22 -7.92
N GLY A 55 -3.71 0.47 -7.51
CA GLY A 55 -4.15 1.81 -7.20
C GLY A 55 -4.95 1.86 -5.91
N ARG A 56 -5.25 3.07 -5.47
CA ARG A 56 -6.17 3.33 -4.37
C ARG A 56 -7.04 4.53 -4.65
N THR A 57 -8.18 4.61 -3.98
CA THR A 57 -9.07 5.77 -4.05
C THR A 57 -9.81 5.94 -2.73
N ARG A 58 -10.42 7.11 -2.55
CA ARG A 58 -11.23 7.44 -1.38
C ARG A 58 -12.70 7.12 -1.65
N LEU A 59 -13.28 6.29 -0.81
CA LEU A 59 -14.70 5.95 -0.86
C LEU A 59 -15.51 6.98 -0.07
N VAL A 60 -16.11 7.93 -0.79
CA VAL A 60 -16.93 9.01 -0.19
C VAL A 60 -18.11 8.45 0.61
N GLU A 61 -18.71 7.36 0.14
CA GLU A 61 -19.80 6.65 0.80
C GLU A 61 -19.41 5.99 2.14
N ASN A 62 -18.11 5.91 2.44
CA ASN A 62 -17.60 5.32 3.68
C ASN A 62 -16.63 6.26 4.40
N ARG A 63 -17.08 7.46 4.77
CA ARG A 63 -16.27 8.44 5.52
C ARG A 63 -14.91 8.75 4.85
N ASN A 64 -14.85 8.73 3.52
CA ASN A 64 -13.61 8.90 2.74
C ASN A 64 -12.53 7.83 3.01
N GLU A 65 -12.95 6.59 3.30
CA GLU A 65 -12.07 5.44 3.47
C GLU A 65 -11.11 5.28 2.29
N LEU A 66 -9.81 5.28 2.58
CA LEU A 66 -8.79 5.05 1.55
C LEU A 66 -8.68 3.56 1.31
N THR A 67 -8.99 3.12 0.09
CA THR A 67 -9.13 1.69 -0.24
C THR A 67 -8.27 1.33 -1.44
N PRO A 68 -7.40 0.30 -1.34
CA PRO A 68 -6.64 -0.20 -2.48
C PRO A 68 -7.47 -1.14 -3.36
N GLY A 69 -7.07 -1.25 -4.62
CA GLY A 69 -7.68 -2.13 -5.61
C GLY A 69 -6.83 -2.30 -6.85
N VAL A 70 -7.49 -2.57 -7.97
CA VAL A 70 -6.86 -2.92 -9.24
C VAL A 70 -7.18 -1.89 -10.31
N ILE A 71 -6.16 -1.33 -10.95
CA ILE A 71 -6.30 -0.47 -12.11
C ILE A 71 -6.28 -1.35 -13.36
N ILE A 72 -7.27 -1.15 -14.22
CA ILE A 72 -7.38 -1.81 -15.52
C ILE A 72 -7.28 -0.71 -16.58
N PRO A 73 -6.10 -0.53 -17.23
CA PRO A 73 -5.89 0.56 -18.16
C PRO A 73 -6.88 0.60 -19.32
N SER A 74 -7.24 -0.54 -19.89
CA SER A 74 -8.19 -0.64 -21.00
C SER A 74 -9.62 -0.21 -20.62
N GLU A 75 -10.02 -0.44 -19.37
CA GLU A 75 -11.29 -0.01 -18.80
C GLU A 75 -11.24 1.42 -18.24
N LYS A 76 -10.07 2.06 -18.25
CA LYS A 76 -9.84 3.44 -17.81
C LYS A 76 -10.28 3.72 -16.37
N CYS A 77 -10.20 2.71 -15.50
CA CYS A 77 -10.65 2.86 -14.12
C CYS A 77 -9.86 2.01 -13.13
N LEU A 78 -9.93 2.44 -11.87
CA LEU A 78 -9.62 1.66 -10.69
C LEU A 78 -10.90 0.95 -10.20
N LEU A 79 -10.82 -0.35 -9.99
CA LEU A 79 -11.85 -1.12 -9.30
C LEU A 79 -11.42 -1.40 -7.85
N VAL A 80 -12.28 -1.08 -6.89
CA VAL A 80 -12.05 -1.38 -5.47
C VAL A 80 -13.18 -2.25 -4.89
N PRO A 81 -12.85 -3.27 -4.09
CA PRO A 81 -13.85 -4.08 -3.40
C PRO A 81 -14.40 -3.30 -2.19
N TYR A 82 -15.72 -3.16 -2.13
CA TYR A 82 -16.37 -2.51 -0.99
C TYR A 82 -17.81 -2.95 -0.81
N GLY A 83 -18.22 -3.13 0.45
CA GLY A 83 -19.62 -3.27 0.82
C GLY A 83 -20.33 -4.38 0.08
N THR A 84 -19.67 -5.53 -0.14
CA THR A 84 -20.17 -6.70 -0.89
C THR A 84 -20.19 -6.61 -2.42
N GLY A 85 -19.80 -5.47 -2.98
CA GLY A 85 -19.75 -5.22 -4.42
C GLY A 85 -18.42 -4.60 -4.84
N VAL A 86 -18.45 -3.95 -6.01
CA VAL A 86 -17.29 -3.25 -6.57
C VAL A 86 -17.64 -1.79 -6.79
N ARG A 87 -16.69 -0.90 -6.49
CA ARG A 87 -16.75 0.51 -6.88
C ARG A 87 -15.71 0.77 -7.96
N SER A 88 -16.08 1.57 -8.95
CA SER A 88 -15.20 2.04 -10.00
C SER A 88 -14.89 3.52 -9.77
N ALA A 89 -13.64 3.91 -9.97
CA ALA A 89 -13.19 5.30 -9.92
C ALA A 89 -12.35 5.61 -11.15
N SER A 90 -12.67 6.71 -11.84
CA SER A 90 -11.86 7.23 -12.94
C SER A 90 -10.67 8.06 -12.47
N LYS A 91 -10.70 8.54 -11.22
CA LYS A 91 -9.59 9.24 -10.55
C LYS A 91 -9.08 8.42 -9.38
N TYR A 92 -7.78 8.22 -9.34
CA TYR A 92 -7.13 7.33 -8.39
C TYR A 92 -5.68 7.74 -8.15
N GLU A 93 -5.06 7.13 -7.15
CA GLU A 93 -3.61 7.18 -6.97
C GLU A 93 -3.03 5.84 -7.42
N VAL A 94 -1.90 5.87 -8.13
CA VAL A 94 -1.16 4.70 -8.62
C VAL A 94 0.04 4.46 -7.70
N LEU A 95 0.27 3.21 -7.31
CA LEU A 95 1.49 2.85 -6.59
C LEU A 95 2.67 2.81 -7.56
N VAL A 96 3.68 3.63 -7.31
CA VAL A 96 4.92 3.72 -8.10
C VAL A 96 6.09 3.26 -7.23
N GLY A 97 7.01 2.51 -7.82
CA GLY A 97 8.23 2.06 -7.16
C GLY A 97 9.48 2.51 -7.92
N SER A 98 10.44 3.13 -7.23
CA SER A 98 11.69 3.58 -7.86
C SER A 98 12.62 2.42 -8.22
N ASN A 99 12.53 1.31 -7.48
CA ASN A 99 13.16 0.04 -7.84
C ASN A 99 12.27 -1.14 -7.43
N HIS A 100 11.79 -1.90 -8.40
CA HIS A 100 10.87 -3.02 -8.19
C HIS A 100 11.55 -4.23 -7.52
N ASP A 101 12.88 -4.33 -7.55
CA ASP A 101 13.63 -5.40 -6.87
C ASP A 101 13.55 -5.33 -5.34
N TYR A 102 13.11 -4.17 -4.82
CA TYR A 102 12.86 -3.99 -3.39
C TYR A 102 11.48 -4.49 -2.96
N LEU A 103 10.61 -4.86 -3.89
CA LEU A 103 9.29 -5.37 -3.61
C LEU A 103 9.21 -6.87 -3.90
N GLN A 104 8.39 -7.56 -3.12
CA GLN A 104 8.11 -8.97 -3.30
C GLN A 104 6.68 -9.29 -2.89
N TRP A 105 6.12 -10.32 -3.50
CA TRP A 105 4.83 -10.88 -3.12
C TRP A 105 5.07 -12.08 -2.20
N ILE A 106 4.50 -12.04 -1.00
CA ILE A 106 4.71 -13.06 0.03
C ILE A 106 3.40 -13.81 0.28
N PRO A 107 3.35 -15.14 0.07
CA PRO A 107 2.18 -15.95 0.40
C PRO A 107 1.81 -15.84 1.88
N CYS A 108 0.55 -15.56 2.15
CA CYS A 108 -0.03 -15.33 3.47
C CYS A 108 -1.44 -15.93 3.54
N HIS A 109 -1.98 -15.99 4.75
CA HIS A 109 -3.35 -16.46 4.96
C HIS A 109 -3.96 -15.91 6.25
N GLY A 110 -5.29 -15.94 6.34
CA GLY A 110 -6.02 -15.77 7.60
C GLY A 110 -5.80 -14.44 8.32
N GLY A 111 -5.50 -13.36 7.61
CA GLY A 111 -5.22 -12.04 8.17
C GLY A 111 -3.75 -11.77 8.48
N ASN A 112 -2.88 -12.77 8.31
CA ASN A 112 -1.44 -12.57 8.47
C ASN A 112 -0.92 -11.66 7.36
N VAL A 113 -0.03 -10.76 7.75
CA VAL A 113 0.73 -9.87 6.86
C VAL A 113 2.18 -9.78 7.38
N PRO A 114 3.19 -9.71 6.50
CA PRO A 114 4.57 -9.44 6.89
C PRO A 114 4.73 -8.07 7.60
N ASN A 115 5.73 -7.94 8.47
CA ASN A 115 6.00 -6.68 9.20
C ASN A 115 6.36 -5.49 8.28
N ASN A 116 6.85 -5.79 7.09
CA ASN A 116 7.30 -4.84 6.07
C ASN A 116 6.33 -4.78 4.87
N SER A 117 5.04 -5.04 5.13
CA SER A 117 3.97 -4.97 4.13
C SER A 117 3.69 -3.54 3.69
N VAL A 118 3.27 -3.37 2.44
CA VAL A 118 2.84 -2.09 1.90
C VAL A 118 1.39 -1.82 2.32
N ILE A 119 1.18 -0.68 2.96
CA ILE A 119 -0.15 -0.19 3.34
C ILE A 119 -0.79 0.51 2.14
N GLY A 120 -1.94 0.03 1.73
CA GLY A 120 -2.71 0.59 0.61
C GLY A 120 -3.82 1.53 1.05
N GLY A 121 -4.20 1.48 2.33
CA GLY A 121 -5.36 2.22 2.83
C GLY A 121 -5.57 2.06 4.32
N MET A 122 -6.74 2.49 4.79
CA MET A 122 -7.10 2.46 6.20
C MET A 122 -8.59 2.20 6.31
N ASP A 123 -8.99 1.14 7.03
CA ASP A 123 -10.39 0.87 7.32
C ASP A 123 -10.90 1.85 8.38
N CYS A 124 -12.05 2.47 8.11
CA CYS A 124 -12.64 3.49 8.98
C CYS A 124 -13.57 2.92 10.07
N SER A 125 -13.87 1.62 10.03
CA SER A 125 -14.77 0.93 10.97
C SER A 125 -14.00 0.37 12.17
N TYR A 126 -12.92 -0.35 11.89
CA TYR A 126 -12.01 -0.99 12.85
C TYR A 126 -10.79 -0.13 13.15
N LEU A 127 -10.57 0.94 12.38
CA LEU A 127 -9.40 1.81 12.50
C LEU A 127 -8.10 0.99 12.38
N GLU A 128 -8.02 0.13 11.37
CA GLU A 128 -6.84 -0.68 11.07
C GLU A 128 -6.33 -0.47 9.64
N PRO A 129 -5.03 -0.67 9.39
CA PRO A 129 -4.47 -0.55 8.04
C PRO A 129 -5.03 -1.62 7.10
N LEU A 130 -5.28 -1.22 5.86
CA LEU A 130 -5.56 -2.12 4.74
C LEU A 130 -4.27 -2.34 3.96
N TYR A 131 -3.89 -3.61 3.82
CA TYR A 131 -2.67 -3.98 3.11
C TYR A 131 -2.97 -4.35 1.66
N ILE A 132 -1.95 -4.20 0.81
CA ILE A 132 -2.05 -4.55 -0.60
C ILE A 132 -1.81 -6.06 -0.72
N GLY A 133 -2.81 -6.78 -1.21
CA GLY A 133 -2.67 -8.20 -1.51
C GLY A 133 -3.25 -8.57 -2.86
N ARG A 134 -2.98 -9.79 -3.30
CA ARG A 134 -3.51 -10.34 -4.55
C ARG A 134 -3.81 -11.82 -4.45
N THR A 135 -4.61 -12.32 -5.38
CA THR A 135 -4.88 -13.76 -5.52
C THR A 135 -3.62 -14.53 -5.95
N MET A 136 -3.50 -15.79 -5.51
CA MET A 136 -2.38 -16.68 -5.85
C MET A 136 -2.55 -17.41 -7.21
N GLY A 137 -3.27 -16.80 -8.15
CA GLY A 137 -3.54 -17.40 -9.47
C GLY A 137 -4.89 -18.10 -9.59
N SER A 138 -5.16 -19.09 -8.74
CA SER A 138 -6.45 -19.80 -8.74
C SER A 138 -7.53 -18.97 -8.03
N LEU A 139 -8.69 -18.85 -8.68
CA LEU A 139 -9.85 -18.14 -8.13
C LEU A 139 -10.91 -19.08 -7.51
N GLU A 140 -10.70 -20.40 -7.55
CA GLU A 140 -11.67 -21.42 -7.12
C GLU A 140 -12.10 -21.31 -5.65
N GLN A 141 -11.22 -20.79 -4.81
CA GLN A 141 -11.48 -20.60 -3.38
C GLN A 141 -12.29 -19.33 -3.08
N GLY A 142 -12.46 -18.45 -4.07
CA GLY A 142 -13.16 -17.18 -3.93
C GLY A 142 -14.62 -17.39 -3.52
N ARG A 143 -15.05 -16.66 -2.49
CA ARG A 143 -16.46 -16.65 -2.04
C ARG A 143 -16.97 -15.22 -1.97
N THR A 144 -18.23 -15.00 -2.30
CA THR A 144 -18.88 -13.75 -1.88
C THR A 144 -19.19 -13.80 -0.39
N TRP A 145 -19.56 -12.67 0.22
CA TRP A 145 -19.98 -12.64 1.62
C TRP A 145 -21.15 -13.60 1.95
N ARG A 146 -22.02 -13.88 0.97
CA ARG A 146 -23.13 -14.84 1.09
C ARG A 146 -22.68 -16.31 0.96
N GLY A 147 -21.38 -16.56 0.84
CA GLY A 147 -20.81 -17.90 0.67
C GLY A 147 -20.96 -18.47 -0.75
N ARG A 148 -21.43 -17.68 -1.73
CA ARG A 148 -21.52 -18.18 -3.12
C ARG A 148 -20.12 -18.36 -3.68
N ARG A 149 -19.88 -19.54 -4.27
CA ARG A 149 -18.61 -19.85 -4.93
C ARG A 149 -18.50 -19.08 -6.24
N LEU A 150 -17.28 -18.81 -6.63
CA LEU A 150 -16.99 -18.34 -7.97
C LEU A 150 -17.17 -19.52 -8.94
N GLU A 151 -18.21 -19.47 -9.77
CA GLU A 151 -18.51 -20.49 -10.77
C GLU A 151 -17.74 -20.16 -12.06
N LEU A 152 -16.47 -20.53 -12.10
CA LEU A 152 -15.64 -20.45 -13.30
C LEU A 152 -15.15 -21.84 -13.67
N SER A 153 -15.21 -22.18 -14.96
CA SER A 153 -14.64 -23.42 -15.48
C SER A 153 -13.11 -23.39 -15.35
N ASP A 154 -12.48 -24.55 -15.12
CA ASP A 154 -11.05 -24.89 -14.94
C ASP A 154 -10.00 -24.26 -15.89
N ARG A 155 -10.38 -23.32 -16.77
CA ARG A 155 -9.55 -22.76 -17.85
C ARG A 155 -9.08 -21.33 -17.64
N LEU A 156 -9.38 -20.70 -16.50
CA LEU A 156 -8.72 -19.44 -16.19
C LEU A 156 -7.27 -19.73 -15.84
N GLY A 157 -6.35 -19.23 -16.66
CA GLY A 157 -4.94 -19.21 -16.35
C GLY A 157 -4.65 -18.51 -15.02
N ASN A 158 -3.38 -18.56 -14.61
CA ASN A 158 -2.88 -17.94 -13.39
C ASN A 158 -3.27 -16.45 -13.29
N THR A 159 -4.40 -16.15 -12.62
CA THR A 159 -4.95 -14.79 -12.53
C THR A 159 -4.63 -14.19 -11.17
N GLN A 160 -3.90 -13.07 -11.22
CA GLN A 160 -3.45 -12.35 -10.05
C GLN A 160 -4.20 -11.01 -9.98
N ILE A 161 -5.21 -10.94 -9.12
CA ILE A 161 -6.08 -9.77 -8.97
C ILE A 161 -5.71 -9.07 -7.66
N PRO A 162 -5.22 -7.83 -7.70
CA PRO A 162 -5.00 -7.01 -6.52
C PRO A 162 -6.29 -6.64 -5.79
N GLY A 163 -6.16 -6.39 -4.48
CA GLY A 163 -7.24 -5.94 -3.64
C GLY A 163 -6.76 -5.55 -2.24
N LYS A 164 -7.67 -5.60 -1.26
CA LYS A 164 -7.40 -5.18 0.12
C LYS A 164 -7.34 -6.37 1.06
N VAL A 165 -6.24 -6.51 1.79
CA VAL A 165 -6.13 -7.46 2.90
C VAL A 165 -6.57 -6.75 4.17
N HIS A 166 -7.54 -7.36 4.84
CA HIS A 166 -8.11 -6.87 6.08
C HIS A 166 -7.80 -7.88 7.18
N GLN A 167 -6.98 -7.49 8.16
CA GLN A 167 -6.43 -8.41 9.15
C GLN A 167 -7.50 -8.91 10.11
N THR A 168 -8.34 -8.01 10.63
CA THR A 168 -9.46 -8.37 11.51
C THR A 168 -10.46 -9.29 10.81
N HIS A 169 -10.77 -9.06 9.54
CA HIS A 169 -11.64 -9.95 8.74
C HIS A 169 -10.95 -11.25 8.30
N LYS A 170 -9.63 -11.34 8.46
CA LYS A 170 -8.82 -12.53 8.14
C LYS A 170 -8.90 -12.95 6.68
N CYS A 171 -8.97 -12.00 5.76
CA CYS A 171 -9.08 -12.28 4.33
C CYS A 171 -8.56 -11.15 3.44
N LEU A 172 -8.27 -11.52 2.19
CA LEU A 172 -8.14 -10.62 1.05
C LEU A 172 -9.53 -10.44 0.42
N TYR A 173 -9.93 -9.22 0.14
CA TYR A 173 -11.05 -8.91 -0.74
C TYR A 173 -10.53 -8.45 -2.10
N VAL A 174 -11.11 -8.98 -3.18
CA VAL A 174 -10.81 -8.58 -4.56
C VAL A 174 -12.09 -8.25 -5.33
N PRO A 175 -12.04 -7.27 -6.24
CA PRO A 175 -13.14 -6.99 -7.14
C PRO A 175 -13.09 -7.95 -8.32
N PHE A 176 -14.19 -8.66 -8.58
CA PHE A 176 -14.27 -9.54 -9.75
C PHE A 176 -15.73 -9.72 -10.20
N MET A 177 -16.00 -9.53 -11.50
CA MET A 177 -17.35 -9.62 -12.09
C MET A 177 -18.41 -8.89 -11.25
N GLU A 178 -18.17 -7.61 -10.98
CA GLU A 178 -19.04 -6.70 -10.19
C GLU A 178 -19.29 -7.09 -8.73
N LYS A 179 -18.64 -8.15 -8.25
CA LYS A 179 -18.80 -8.65 -6.88
C LYS A 179 -17.50 -8.55 -6.11
N GLU A 180 -17.65 -8.37 -4.81
CA GLU A 180 -16.55 -8.55 -3.87
C GLU A 180 -16.39 -10.04 -3.55
N TYR A 181 -15.21 -10.57 -3.85
CA TYR A 181 -14.82 -11.92 -3.49
C TYR A 181 -13.78 -11.90 -2.39
N LEU A 182 -13.96 -12.76 -1.38
CA LEU A 182 -13.00 -12.97 -0.31
C LEU A 182 -12.19 -14.23 -0.52
N PHE A 183 -10.90 -14.15 -0.17
CA PHE A 183 -9.91 -15.22 -0.22
C PHE A 183 -9.19 -15.32 1.12
N ARG A 184 -9.00 -16.56 1.61
CA ARG A 184 -8.28 -16.81 2.87
C ARG A 184 -6.80 -17.11 2.67
N HIS A 185 -6.40 -17.46 1.45
CA HIS A 185 -5.02 -17.60 1.00
C HIS A 185 -4.77 -16.58 -0.09
N TYR A 186 -3.68 -15.83 0.04
CA TYR A 186 -3.38 -14.69 -0.82
C TYR A 186 -1.88 -14.39 -0.77
N GLU A 187 -1.39 -13.50 -1.61
CA GLU A 187 -0.06 -12.91 -1.47
C GLU A 187 -0.21 -11.48 -0.96
N VAL A 188 0.74 -11.03 -0.14
CA VAL A 188 0.83 -9.64 0.34
C VAL A 188 2.04 -8.98 -0.30
N LEU A 189 1.87 -7.75 -0.78
CA LEU A 189 3.00 -6.95 -1.26
C LEU A 189 3.80 -6.44 -0.07
N ALA A 190 5.07 -6.79 -0.03
CA ALA A 190 5.99 -6.41 1.04
C ALA A 190 7.35 -6.04 0.47
N PHE A 191 8.14 -5.35 1.27
CA PHE A 191 9.53 -5.07 0.92
C PHE A 191 10.38 -6.34 1.02
N LYS A 192 11.46 -6.38 0.26
CA LYS A 192 12.48 -7.43 0.37
C LYS A 192 13.39 -7.13 1.55
N GLU A 193 13.71 -8.13 2.36
CA GLU A 193 14.74 -7.99 3.40
C GLU A 193 16.14 -8.16 2.77
N SER A 194 16.53 -7.23 1.89
CA SER A 194 17.89 -7.17 1.33
C SER A 194 18.77 -6.24 2.17
N PRO A 195 20.11 -6.34 2.16
CA PRO A 195 20.97 -5.38 2.84
C PRO A 195 20.68 -3.92 2.46
N ALA A 196 20.34 -3.66 1.19
CA ALA A 196 19.95 -2.33 0.71
C ALA A 196 18.58 -1.88 1.27
N SER A 197 17.61 -2.77 1.30
CA SER A 197 16.27 -2.49 1.81
C SER A 197 16.27 -2.37 3.35
N LEU A 198 17.01 -3.20 4.07
CA LEU A 198 17.24 -3.10 5.51
C LEU A 198 17.97 -1.80 5.88
N LYS A 199 18.93 -1.38 5.06
CA LYS A 199 19.61 -0.09 5.20
C LYS A 199 18.63 1.08 5.04
N ALA A 200 17.77 1.03 4.03
CA ALA A 200 16.75 2.04 3.82
C ALA A 200 15.66 2.02 4.92
N LEU A 201 15.23 0.83 5.37
CA LEU A 201 14.36 0.60 6.53
C LEU A 201 14.91 1.24 7.81
N SER A 202 16.16 0.92 8.13
CA SER A 202 16.84 1.46 9.31
C SER A 202 16.89 2.99 9.25
N LYS A 203 17.19 3.56 8.07
CA LYS A 203 17.20 5.01 7.84
C LYS A 203 15.84 5.64 8.14
N HIS A 204 14.74 5.04 7.68
CA HIS A 204 13.38 5.54 7.90
C HIS A 204 12.97 5.47 9.36
N SER A 205 13.17 4.34 10.03
CA SER A 205 12.83 4.16 11.45
C SER A 205 13.56 5.15 12.34
N ILE A 206 14.83 5.45 12.03
CA ILE A 206 15.62 6.45 12.76
C ILE A 206 15.04 7.85 12.55
N ARG A 207 14.71 8.22 11.30
CA ARG A 207 14.12 9.54 11.00
C ARG A 207 12.77 9.73 11.68
N GLN A 208 11.88 8.74 11.64
CA GLN A 208 10.63 8.80 12.37
C GLN A 208 10.85 8.95 13.88
N GLY A 209 11.74 8.15 14.47
CA GLY A 209 12.05 8.23 15.89
C GLY A 209 12.59 9.60 16.30
N LEU A 210 13.46 10.20 15.47
CA LEU A 210 13.97 11.55 15.69
C LEU A 210 12.86 12.60 15.56
N SER A 211 12.02 12.52 14.52
CA SER A 211 10.90 13.44 14.33
C SER A 211 9.86 13.37 15.46
N GLN A 212 9.64 12.19 16.06
CA GLN A 212 8.70 12.01 17.17
C GLN A 212 9.28 12.51 18.49
N ASN A 213 10.56 12.28 18.75
CA ASN A 213 11.19 12.64 20.03
C ASN A 213 11.72 14.09 20.05
N TYR A 214 12.07 14.66 18.89
CA TYR A 214 12.70 15.98 18.76
C TYR A 214 12.04 16.82 17.64
N PRO A 215 10.73 17.10 17.70
CA PRO A 215 9.99 17.71 16.60
C PRO A 215 10.43 19.16 16.27
N HIS A 216 10.88 19.94 17.26
CA HIS A 216 11.31 21.33 17.06
C HIS A 216 12.71 21.42 16.43
N GLU A 217 13.64 20.58 16.86
CA GLU A 217 15.03 20.57 16.40
C GLU A 217 15.18 19.91 15.03
N PHE A 218 14.31 18.93 14.72
CA PHE A 218 14.31 18.30 13.40
C PHE A 218 13.69 19.20 12.31
N ALA A 219 12.83 20.14 12.69
CA ALA A 219 12.21 21.12 11.78
C ALA A 219 13.19 22.19 11.28
N GLU A 220 14.30 22.43 12.00
CA GLU A 220 15.27 23.47 11.64
C GLU A 220 16.16 23.12 10.44
N GLN A 221 16.09 21.89 9.90
CA GLN A 221 16.91 21.41 8.75
C GLN A 221 18.44 21.67 8.88
N ASP A 222 18.93 22.01 10.06
CA ASP A 222 20.35 22.23 10.30
C ASP A 222 21.07 20.88 10.42
N CYS A 223 21.99 20.64 9.50
CA CYS A 223 22.78 19.42 9.45
C CYS A 223 23.56 19.19 10.75
N GLU A 224 24.13 20.22 11.38
CA GLU A 224 24.91 20.04 12.61
C GLU A 224 24.05 19.60 13.79
N VAL A 225 22.82 20.12 13.87
CA VAL A 225 21.84 19.74 14.90
C VAL A 225 21.41 18.29 14.70
N GLN A 226 21.12 17.91 13.45
CA GLN A 226 20.74 16.53 13.12
C GLN A 226 21.88 15.52 13.37
N MET A 227 23.14 15.87 13.10
CA MET A 227 24.29 15.00 13.42
C MET A 227 24.41 14.75 14.93
N LYS A 228 24.23 15.78 15.76
CA LYS A 228 24.29 15.67 17.22
C LYS A 228 23.15 14.80 17.76
N LEU A 229 21.96 14.92 17.20
CA LEU A 229 20.82 14.08 17.56
C LEU A 229 21.07 12.60 17.24
N ILE A 230 21.69 12.30 16.10
CA ILE A 230 22.07 10.92 15.72
C ILE A 230 23.08 10.33 16.72
N ASP A 231 24.01 11.13 17.22
CA ASP A 231 25.00 10.68 18.21
C ASP A 231 24.37 10.28 19.55
N GLN A 232 23.27 10.93 19.92
CA GLN A 232 22.53 10.65 21.15
C GLN A 232 21.66 9.39 21.06
N LEU A 233 21.47 8.83 19.86
CA LEU A 233 20.73 7.58 19.69
C LEU A 233 21.52 6.40 20.25
N GLN A 234 20.84 5.48 20.95
CA GLN A 234 21.41 4.20 21.36
C GLN A 234 21.47 3.23 20.18
N LEU A 235 22.34 3.54 19.21
CA LEU A 235 22.58 2.75 18.01
C LEU A 235 24.06 2.36 17.90
N PRO A 236 24.37 1.24 17.20
CA PRO A 236 25.74 0.92 16.84
C PRO A 236 26.44 2.06 16.06
N GLU A 237 27.71 2.34 16.35
CA GLU A 237 28.46 3.46 15.75
C GLU A 237 28.48 3.42 14.21
N LYS A 238 28.59 2.24 13.61
CA LYS A 238 28.51 2.09 12.14
C LYS A 238 27.18 2.57 11.54
N LEU A 239 26.08 2.43 12.28
CA LEU A 239 24.76 2.92 11.84
C LEU A 239 24.65 4.44 12.01
N LYS A 240 25.28 5.01 13.06
CA LYS A 240 25.37 6.45 13.25
C LYS A 240 26.19 7.11 12.15
N GLU A 241 27.41 6.62 11.89
CA GLU A 241 28.27 7.11 10.79
C GLU A 241 27.55 7.06 9.45
N TYR A 242 26.83 5.97 9.18
CA TYR A 242 26.04 5.84 7.97
C TYR A 242 24.94 6.90 7.86
N CYS A 243 24.16 7.13 8.93
CA CYS A 243 23.11 8.14 8.92
C CYS A 243 23.69 9.54 8.70
N LYS A 244 24.85 9.85 9.29
CA LYS A 244 25.52 11.14 9.15
C LYS A 244 26.01 11.42 7.73
N LEU A 245 26.54 10.41 7.02
CA LEU A 245 27.00 10.59 5.64
C LEU A 245 25.88 11.04 4.68
N ASP A 246 24.63 10.72 4.98
CA ASP A 246 23.46 11.06 4.16
C ASP A 246 22.99 12.50 4.34
N PHE A 247 23.02 13.02 5.58
CA PHE A 247 22.65 14.41 5.86
C PHE A 247 23.66 15.42 5.29
N MET A 248 24.90 14.99 4.98
CA MET A 248 25.88 15.84 4.29
C MET A 248 25.70 15.91 2.77
N GLN A 249 24.80 15.11 2.18
CA GLN A 249 24.59 15.03 0.72
C GLN A 249 23.41 15.87 0.20
N HIS A 250 22.75 16.64 1.07
CA HIS A 250 21.70 17.61 0.74
C HIS A 250 22.09 19.00 1.26
#